data_AF-A0A8S9WME6-F1
#
_entry.id   AF-A0A8S9WME6-F1
#
_cell.length_a   1.000
_cell.length_b   1.000
_cell.length_c   1.000
_cell.angle_alpha   90.00
_cell.angle_beta   90.00
_cell.angle_gamma   90.00
#
_symmetry.space_group_name_H-M   'P 1'
#
loop_
_entity.id
_entity.type
_entity.pdbx_description
1 polymer ?
#
loop_
_entity_poly.entity_id
_entity_poly.type
_entity_poly.pdbx_seq_one_letter_code
_entity_poly.pdbx_strand_id
1 'polypeptide(L)'
;MLQECNEPPLHLRRKLLSDRFLLRIRSFPADLLGKIRRLNEHDLICNFWLKRTSPTLATSFAATAEYSNLIHTCTSPSVFWCDFALFQNRIKYAVIDVDRIGGPQGVPAVFFEQLYSRFPGGYVIYTDGSKASDGCGCAFYDPQTGTSGAFKLNTLASIFTCEAVAIREALRYAGTRSEELVVVVTDCRSALLKLSNFCMQANVNHIFIEILEEVYRMKVRGQKVRFVWTRAHVGVTGNEFADSLSNSARRNGLNLDVRLPFTDLYVVAYRQLKAGWQQLYDDARVGNHYRQMNPRIAVKPWFSRFELSRPDIRVINRLRSNHGLCGAYLHRIGLRSSSGCEDCGEEEETLKHIFMDCPIHWLARHQMLNSVGLHLENPLHFDQIIHCNLLSVYKDVCNFIKTITKKI
;
A
#
# COMPACT_ATOMS: atom_id res chain seq x y z
N MET A 1 -16.13 17.95 2.34
CA MET A 1 -16.32 17.04 3.50
C MET A 1 -15.74 15.63 3.26
N LEU A 2 -15.99 14.96 2.11
CA LEU A 2 -15.41 13.62 1.86
C LEU A 2 -13.86 13.59 1.81
N GLN A 3 -13.24 14.71 1.47
CA GLN A 3 -11.78 14.85 1.41
C GLN A 3 -11.09 14.61 2.75
N GLU A 4 -11.65 15.12 3.85
CA GLU A 4 -11.06 14.96 5.19
C GLU A 4 -11.13 13.51 5.66
N CYS A 5 -12.15 12.79 5.20
CA CYS A 5 -12.29 11.35 5.38
C CYS A 5 -11.44 10.54 4.39
N ASN A 6 -10.69 11.20 3.49
CA ASN A 6 -9.89 10.57 2.44
C ASN A 6 -10.70 9.59 1.57
N GLU A 7 -11.93 9.97 1.24
CA GLU A 7 -12.84 9.15 0.41
C GLU A 7 -12.90 9.72 -1.03
N PRO A 8 -12.44 8.97 -2.06
CA PRO A 8 -12.49 9.41 -3.44
C PRO A 8 -13.94 9.56 -3.98
N PRO A 9 -14.17 10.44 -4.97
CA PRO A 9 -15.45 10.54 -5.67
C PRO A 9 -16.00 9.18 -6.14
N LEU A 10 -17.32 9.01 -6.05
CA LEU A 10 -18.00 7.73 -6.34
C LEU A 10 -17.69 7.19 -7.75
N HIS A 11 -17.65 8.05 -8.77
CA HIS A 11 -17.38 7.62 -10.14
C HIS A 11 -15.95 7.11 -10.32
N LEU A 12 -14.95 7.69 -9.64
CA LEU A 12 -13.58 7.17 -9.63
C LEU A 12 -13.49 5.83 -8.91
N ARG A 13 -14.20 5.66 -7.79
CA ARG A 13 -14.28 4.37 -7.09
C ARG A 13 -14.93 3.29 -7.95
N ARG A 14 -16.01 3.62 -8.68
CA ARG A 14 -16.63 2.71 -9.67
C ARG A 14 -15.63 2.31 -10.74
N LYS A 15 -14.86 3.27 -11.29
CA LYS A 15 -13.79 2.97 -12.26
C LYS A 15 -12.74 2.04 -11.69
N LEU A 16 -12.21 2.31 -10.49
CA LEU A 16 -11.25 1.42 -9.82
C LEU A 16 -11.77 -0.01 -9.70
N LEU A 17 -13.03 -0.18 -9.29
CA LEU A 17 -13.66 -1.50 -9.19
C LEU A 17 -13.80 -2.17 -10.56
N SER A 18 -14.20 -1.43 -11.60
CA SER A 18 -14.28 -1.92 -12.97
C SER A 18 -12.91 -2.34 -13.52
N ASP A 19 -11.86 -1.53 -13.35
CA ASP A 19 -10.49 -1.85 -13.76
C ASP A 19 -10.01 -3.14 -13.07
N ARG A 20 -10.16 -3.23 -11.73
CA ARG A 20 -9.76 -4.42 -10.96
C ARG A 20 -10.50 -5.68 -11.38
N PHE A 21 -11.80 -5.55 -11.65
CA PHE A 21 -12.62 -6.63 -12.15
C PHE A 21 -12.12 -7.12 -13.52
N LEU A 22 -11.83 -6.21 -14.44
CA LEU A 22 -11.37 -6.51 -15.79
C LEU A 22 -9.97 -7.10 -15.85
N LEU A 23 -9.06 -6.64 -14.99
CA LEU A 23 -7.73 -7.23 -14.81
C LEU A 23 -7.85 -8.68 -14.32
N ARG A 24 -8.74 -8.94 -13.36
CA ARG A 24 -9.01 -10.30 -12.88
C ARG A 24 -9.67 -11.18 -13.94
N ILE A 25 -10.67 -10.69 -14.66
CA ILE A 25 -11.34 -11.48 -15.71
C ILE A 25 -10.37 -11.84 -16.84
N ARG A 26 -9.38 -10.99 -17.14
CA ARG A 26 -8.33 -11.29 -18.13
C ARG A 26 -7.42 -12.45 -17.74
N SER A 27 -7.29 -12.81 -16.46
CA SER A 27 -6.48 -13.96 -16.05
C SER A 27 -7.17 -15.31 -16.28
N PHE A 28 -8.42 -15.31 -16.76
CA PHE A 28 -9.19 -16.52 -17.07
C PHE A 28 -9.78 -16.41 -18.49
N PRO A 29 -9.84 -17.48 -19.29
CA PRO A 29 -10.61 -17.48 -20.52
C PRO A 29 -12.09 -17.49 -20.14
N ALA A 30 -12.68 -16.31 -20.05
CA ALA A 30 -14.08 -16.13 -19.75
C ALA A 30 -14.84 -15.71 -21.02
N ASP A 31 -15.93 -16.41 -21.34
CA ASP A 31 -16.96 -15.96 -22.29
C ASP A 31 -17.41 -14.51 -21.96
N LEU A 32 -17.36 -14.16 -20.68
CA LEU A 32 -17.63 -12.82 -20.19
C LEU A 32 -16.73 -11.75 -20.80
N LEU A 33 -15.44 -12.03 -21.06
CA LEU A 33 -14.55 -11.06 -21.69
C LEU A 33 -15.01 -10.74 -23.12
N GLY A 34 -15.49 -11.74 -23.86
CA GLY A 34 -16.08 -11.57 -25.19
C GLY A 34 -17.37 -10.75 -25.16
N LYS A 35 -18.24 -10.99 -24.16
CA LYS A 35 -19.44 -10.16 -23.92
C LYS A 35 -19.09 -8.70 -23.62
N ILE A 36 -18.08 -8.45 -22.80
CA ILE A 36 -17.63 -7.10 -22.47
C ILE A 36 -16.97 -6.42 -23.68
N ARG A 37 -16.21 -7.17 -24.50
CA ARG A 37 -15.66 -6.66 -25.75
C ARG A 37 -16.78 -6.16 -26.68
N ARG A 38 -17.83 -6.96 -26.89
CA ARG A 38 -19.01 -6.55 -27.67
C ARG A 38 -19.71 -5.32 -27.09
N LEU A 39 -19.79 -5.22 -25.76
CA LEU A 39 -20.33 -4.03 -25.09
C LEU A 39 -19.47 -2.79 -25.40
N ASN A 40 -18.14 -2.90 -25.37
CA ASN A 40 -17.24 -1.81 -25.72
C ASN A 40 -17.32 -1.43 -27.21
N GLU A 41 -17.39 -2.42 -28.11
CA GLU A 41 -17.60 -2.17 -29.55
C GLU A 41 -18.93 -1.42 -29.78
N HIS A 42 -20.00 -1.82 -29.11
CA HIS A 42 -21.31 -1.15 -29.21
C HIS A 42 -21.30 0.26 -28.60
N ASP A 43 -20.57 0.48 -27.49
CA ASP A 43 -20.37 1.81 -26.90
C ASP A 43 -19.69 2.78 -27.87
N LEU A 44 -18.70 2.30 -28.65
CA LEU A 44 -17.96 3.11 -29.62
C LEU A 44 -18.77 3.47 -30.87
N ILE A 45 -19.72 2.63 -31.28
CA ILE A 45 -20.45 2.77 -32.56
C ILE A 45 -21.86 3.35 -32.37
N CYS A 46 -22.46 3.19 -31.19
CA CYS A 46 -23.85 3.61 -30.97
C CYS A 46 -23.97 5.13 -30.74
N ASN A 47 -24.75 5.80 -31.60
CA ASN A 47 -25.05 7.23 -31.51
C ASN A 47 -25.59 7.69 -30.14
N PHE A 48 -26.27 6.80 -29.40
CA PHE A 48 -26.76 7.10 -28.04
C PHE A 48 -25.60 7.36 -27.08
N TRP A 49 -24.56 6.52 -27.13
CA TRP A 49 -23.39 6.62 -26.24
C TRP A 49 -22.42 7.72 -26.69
N LEU A 50 -22.34 8.05 -27.99
CA LEU A 50 -21.57 9.21 -28.47
C LEU A 50 -22.04 10.54 -27.86
N LYS A 51 -23.32 10.63 -27.45
CA LYS A 51 -23.92 11.83 -26.84
C LYS A 51 -24.01 11.77 -25.32
N ARG A 52 -23.54 10.69 -24.69
CA ARG A 52 -23.66 10.43 -23.25
C ARG A 52 -22.35 9.93 -22.67
N THR A 53 -22.26 9.87 -21.35
CA THR A 53 -21.11 9.25 -20.70
C THR A 53 -21.11 7.75 -20.97
N SER A 54 -20.03 7.26 -21.57
CA SER A 54 -19.82 5.83 -21.81
C SER A 54 -19.91 5.02 -20.51
N PRO A 55 -20.42 3.77 -20.57
CA PRO A 55 -20.42 2.87 -19.42
C PRO A 55 -19.00 2.68 -18.87
N THR A 56 -18.86 2.76 -17.55
CA THR A 56 -17.56 2.61 -16.89
C THR A 56 -16.86 1.30 -17.24
N LEU A 57 -17.62 0.21 -17.43
CA LEU A 57 -17.06 -1.08 -17.79
C LEU A 57 -16.48 -1.10 -19.21
N ALA A 58 -17.09 -0.37 -20.16
CA ALA A 58 -16.60 -0.27 -21.54
C ALA A 58 -15.30 0.55 -21.61
N THR A 59 -15.28 1.73 -20.98
CA THR A 59 -14.06 2.57 -20.90
C THR A 59 -12.92 1.87 -20.17
N SER A 60 -13.22 1.16 -19.07
CA SER A 60 -12.22 0.37 -18.34
C SER A 60 -11.71 -0.82 -19.17
N PHE A 61 -12.54 -1.40 -20.05
CA PHE A 61 -12.11 -2.49 -20.93
C PHE A 61 -11.02 -2.02 -21.89
N ALA A 62 -11.20 -0.86 -22.52
CA ALA A 62 -10.18 -0.26 -23.37
C ALA A 62 -8.93 0.13 -22.56
N ALA A 63 -9.10 0.80 -21.41
CA ALA A 63 -7.99 1.26 -20.56
C ALA A 63 -7.13 0.14 -19.96
N THR A 64 -7.66 -1.08 -19.86
CA THR A 64 -6.93 -2.24 -19.32
C THR A 64 -6.42 -3.21 -20.40
N ALA A 65 -6.69 -2.93 -21.68
CA ALA A 65 -6.35 -3.82 -22.79
C ALA A 65 -4.84 -4.03 -22.95
N GLU A 66 -4.04 -2.98 -22.76
CA GLU A 66 -2.57 -3.03 -22.90
C GLU A 66 -1.90 -4.02 -21.95
N TYR A 67 -2.50 -4.30 -20.79
CA TYR A 67 -1.91 -5.19 -19.79
C TYR A 67 -2.23 -6.66 -20.03
N SER A 68 -3.03 -7.00 -21.04
CA SER A 68 -3.49 -8.38 -21.28
C SER A 68 -2.31 -9.34 -21.49
N ASN A 69 -1.26 -8.88 -22.18
CA ASN A 69 -0.06 -9.68 -22.43
C ASN A 69 0.89 -9.77 -21.22
N LEU A 70 0.66 -8.99 -20.16
CA LEU A 70 1.45 -9.07 -18.94
C LEU A 70 0.86 -10.05 -17.93
N ILE A 71 -0.45 -10.28 -17.98
CA ILE A 71 -1.16 -11.08 -16.99
C ILE A 71 -0.95 -12.57 -17.27
N HIS A 72 -0.72 -13.34 -16.22
CA HIS A 72 -0.78 -14.79 -16.29
C HIS A 72 -2.22 -15.25 -16.54
N THR A 73 -2.42 -16.02 -17.60
CA THR A 73 -3.71 -16.58 -17.97
C THR A 73 -3.74 -18.07 -17.66
N CYS A 74 -4.84 -18.54 -17.08
CA CYS A 74 -5.04 -19.96 -16.79
C CYS A 74 -6.41 -20.39 -17.27
N THR A 75 -6.50 -21.56 -17.92
CA THR A 75 -7.73 -22.07 -18.53
C THR A 75 -8.81 -22.46 -17.51
N SER A 76 -8.40 -22.78 -16.29
CA SER A 76 -9.28 -23.13 -15.19
C SER A 76 -8.69 -22.65 -13.85
N PRO A 77 -9.50 -22.34 -12.83
CA PRO A 77 -8.98 -22.06 -11.49
C PRO A 77 -8.02 -23.14 -11.02
N SER A 78 -6.94 -22.72 -10.35
CA SER A 78 -5.86 -23.57 -9.82
C SER A 78 -6.34 -24.80 -9.05
N VAL A 79 -7.45 -24.66 -8.33
CA VAL A 79 -8.07 -25.76 -7.57
C VAL A 79 -8.47 -26.97 -8.43
N PHE A 80 -8.70 -26.80 -9.73
CA PHE A 80 -9.18 -27.88 -10.61
C PHE A 80 -8.10 -28.59 -11.41
N TRP A 81 -6.86 -28.08 -11.42
CA TRP A 81 -5.78 -28.66 -12.23
C TRP A 81 -4.47 -28.89 -11.48
N CYS A 82 -4.26 -28.26 -10.32
CA CYS A 82 -3.09 -28.57 -9.49
C CYS A 82 -3.25 -29.95 -8.85
N ASP A 83 -2.21 -30.78 -8.93
CA ASP A 83 -2.19 -32.10 -8.30
C ASP A 83 -2.38 -31.98 -6.79
N PHE A 84 -3.31 -32.77 -6.23
CA PHE A 84 -3.57 -32.83 -4.80
C PHE A 84 -2.30 -33.15 -3.98
N ALA A 85 -1.35 -33.90 -4.55
CA ALA A 85 -0.07 -34.23 -3.94
C ALA A 85 0.77 -33.00 -3.56
N LEU A 86 0.62 -31.88 -4.28
CA LEU A 86 1.26 -30.60 -3.96
C LEU A 86 0.79 -30.06 -2.60
N PHE A 87 -0.45 -30.37 -2.21
CA PHE A 87 -1.10 -29.83 -1.01
C PHE A 87 -0.99 -30.77 0.20
N GLN A 88 -0.66 -32.03 -0.01
CA GLN A 88 -0.46 -33.00 1.08
C GLN A 88 0.75 -32.64 1.95
N ASN A 89 1.77 -32.00 1.37
CA ASN A 89 2.99 -31.63 2.07
C ASN A 89 2.94 -30.17 2.51
N ARG A 90 2.51 -29.92 3.74
CA ARG A 90 2.58 -28.57 4.32
C ARG A 90 4.05 -28.11 4.39
N ILE A 91 4.36 -27.04 3.67
CA ILE A 91 5.65 -26.37 3.80
C ILE A 91 5.76 -25.80 5.21
N LYS A 92 6.85 -26.15 5.90
CA LYS A 92 7.25 -25.52 7.16
C LYS A 92 8.50 -24.69 6.89
N TYR A 93 8.59 -23.54 7.54
CA TYR A 93 9.81 -22.74 7.58
C TYR A 93 10.29 -22.58 9.02
N ALA A 94 11.60 -22.47 9.20
CA ALA A 94 12.20 -22.10 10.46
C ALA A 94 12.35 -20.58 10.55
N VAL A 95 12.24 -20.04 11.75
CA VAL A 95 12.57 -18.64 12.06
C VAL A 95 13.85 -18.67 12.87
N ILE A 96 14.89 -17.99 12.37
CA ILE A 96 16.12 -17.73 13.13
C ILE A 96 16.08 -16.24 13.46
N ASP A 97 15.55 -15.94 14.66
CA ASP A 97 15.45 -14.57 15.15
C ASP A 97 16.61 -14.26 16.11
N VAL A 98 17.52 -13.46 15.60
CA VAL A 98 18.80 -13.07 16.22
C VAL A 98 18.67 -11.93 17.23
N ASP A 99 17.51 -11.26 17.35
CA ASP A 99 17.33 -10.13 18.27
C ASP A 99 17.29 -10.56 19.75
N ARG A 100 17.00 -11.83 20.02
CA ARG A 100 16.86 -12.34 21.39
C ARG A 100 18.18 -12.50 22.14
N ILE A 101 19.34 -12.35 21.47
CA ILE A 101 20.65 -12.77 22.02
C ILE A 101 21.61 -11.59 22.28
N GLY A 102 21.22 -10.34 22.00
CA GLY A 102 21.91 -9.15 22.50
C GLY A 102 23.07 -8.65 21.62
N GLY A 103 22.98 -7.38 21.22
CA GLY A 103 24.05 -6.60 20.60
C GLY A 103 24.29 -6.85 19.09
N PRO A 104 24.52 -5.81 18.26
CA PRO A 104 24.65 -5.94 16.81
C PRO A 104 25.91 -6.69 16.32
N GLN A 105 26.91 -6.95 17.18
CA GLN A 105 28.19 -7.54 16.76
C GLN A 105 28.22 -9.08 16.74
N GLY A 106 27.27 -9.76 17.39
CA GLY A 106 27.21 -11.24 17.44
C GLY A 106 26.16 -11.88 16.51
N VAL A 107 25.33 -11.06 15.87
CA VAL A 107 24.13 -11.50 15.14
C VAL A 107 24.44 -12.50 14.01
N PRO A 108 25.44 -12.28 13.13
CA PRO A 108 25.73 -13.22 12.06
C PRO A 108 26.23 -14.58 12.58
N ALA A 109 27.10 -14.57 13.60
CA ALA A 109 27.65 -15.79 14.17
C ALA A 109 26.55 -16.68 14.77
N VAL A 110 25.63 -16.08 15.53
CA VAL A 110 24.47 -16.78 16.11
C VAL A 110 23.53 -17.30 15.03
N PHE A 111 23.30 -16.54 13.95
CA PHE A 111 22.51 -17.00 12.81
C PHE A 111 23.11 -18.28 12.22
N PHE A 112 24.41 -18.28 11.90
CA PHE A 112 25.09 -19.43 11.30
C PHE A 112 25.12 -20.63 12.25
N GLU A 113 25.39 -20.41 13.54
CA GLU A 113 25.35 -21.46 14.56
C GLU A 113 23.98 -22.16 14.59
N GLN A 114 22.88 -21.40 14.66
CA GLN A 114 21.53 -21.95 14.66
C GLN A 114 21.17 -22.63 13.32
N LEU A 115 21.61 -22.05 12.20
CA LEU A 115 21.37 -22.60 10.87
C LEU A 115 22.02 -23.99 10.74
N TYR A 116 23.30 -24.10 11.07
CA TYR A 116 24.06 -25.35 10.98
C TYR A 116 23.65 -26.36 12.04
N SER A 117 23.27 -25.92 13.24
CA SER A 117 22.71 -26.79 14.29
C SER A 117 21.39 -27.43 13.85
N ARG A 118 20.51 -26.64 13.22
CA ARG A 118 19.17 -27.11 12.81
C ARG A 118 19.16 -27.89 11.50
N PHE A 119 20.09 -27.57 10.60
CA PHE A 119 20.20 -28.17 9.27
C PHE A 119 21.65 -28.60 8.99
N PRO A 120 22.18 -29.58 9.75
CA PRO A 120 23.56 -30.02 9.59
C PRO A 120 23.78 -30.60 8.18
N GLY A 121 24.84 -30.17 7.52
CA GLY A 121 25.16 -30.57 6.15
C GLY A 121 24.18 -30.05 5.08
N GLY A 122 23.29 -29.11 5.42
CA GLY A 122 22.35 -28.53 4.47
C GLY A 122 23.03 -27.62 3.44
N TYR A 123 22.62 -27.74 2.18
CA TYR A 123 23.04 -26.88 1.08
C TYR A 123 22.25 -25.57 1.09
N VAL A 124 22.88 -24.49 1.53
CA VAL A 124 22.23 -23.20 1.79
C VAL A 124 22.24 -22.30 0.56
N ILE A 125 21.09 -21.79 0.14
CA ILE A 125 20.94 -20.78 -0.92
C ILE A 125 20.16 -19.59 -0.37
N TYR A 126 20.61 -18.38 -0.67
CA TYR A 126 19.97 -17.13 -0.25
C TYR A 126 19.17 -16.53 -1.40
N THR A 127 18.06 -15.87 -1.10
CA THR A 127 17.20 -15.25 -2.10
C THR A 127 16.70 -13.91 -1.63
N ASP A 128 16.59 -12.96 -2.56
CA ASP A 128 15.99 -11.66 -2.28
C ASP A 128 15.30 -11.06 -3.52
N GLY A 129 14.29 -10.23 -3.27
CA GLY A 129 13.57 -9.46 -4.28
C GLY A 129 13.60 -7.97 -4.00
N SER A 130 13.84 -7.15 -5.01
CA SER A 130 13.90 -5.69 -4.89
C SER A 130 12.94 -4.97 -5.84
N LYS A 131 12.32 -3.90 -5.33
CA LYS A 131 11.46 -3.01 -6.10
C LYS A 131 11.74 -1.56 -5.71
N ALA A 132 12.02 -0.74 -6.73
CA ALA A 132 12.18 0.70 -6.59
C ALA A 132 11.54 1.42 -7.79
N SER A 133 11.70 2.74 -7.86
CA SER A 133 11.15 3.57 -8.95
C SER A 133 11.77 3.26 -10.32
N ASP A 134 12.99 2.74 -10.34
CA ASP A 134 13.78 2.44 -11.54
C ASP A 134 13.61 1.00 -12.05
N GLY A 135 12.95 0.11 -11.31
CA GLY A 135 12.71 -1.26 -11.75
C GLY A 135 12.34 -2.26 -10.66
N CYS A 136 12.17 -3.50 -11.11
CA CYS A 136 11.92 -4.67 -10.28
C CYS A 136 12.98 -5.73 -10.60
N GLY A 137 13.58 -6.33 -9.57
CA GLY A 137 14.65 -7.29 -9.72
C GLY A 137 14.53 -8.38 -8.67
N CYS A 138 15.09 -9.54 -8.94
CA CYS A 138 15.21 -10.63 -7.99
C CYS A 138 16.53 -11.36 -8.18
N ALA A 139 17.02 -12.00 -7.12
CA ALA A 139 18.26 -12.72 -7.17
C ALA A 139 18.29 -13.91 -6.23
N PHE A 140 19.18 -14.87 -6.55
CA PHE A 140 19.63 -15.88 -5.61
C PHE A 140 21.15 -15.91 -5.56
N TYR A 141 21.67 -16.34 -4.42
CA TYR A 141 23.10 -16.50 -4.19
C TYR A 141 23.41 -17.85 -3.53
N ASP A 142 24.34 -18.57 -4.14
CA ASP A 142 24.93 -19.80 -3.67
C ASP A 142 26.35 -19.51 -3.13
N PRO A 143 26.54 -19.45 -1.80
CA PRO A 143 27.85 -19.16 -1.20
C PRO A 143 28.84 -20.31 -1.33
N GLN A 144 28.40 -21.55 -1.53
CA GLN A 144 29.29 -22.72 -1.60
C GLN A 144 30.09 -22.73 -2.90
N THR A 145 29.48 -22.28 -3.99
CA THR A 145 30.10 -22.22 -5.32
C THR A 145 30.42 -20.79 -5.77
N GLY A 146 29.89 -19.78 -5.08
CA GLY A 146 29.93 -18.39 -5.53
C GLY A 146 29.00 -18.11 -6.71
N THR A 147 28.10 -19.04 -7.06
CA THR A 147 27.15 -18.86 -8.17
C THR A 147 26.01 -17.92 -7.76
N SER A 148 25.54 -17.11 -8.69
CA SER A 148 24.36 -16.27 -8.48
C SER A 148 23.51 -16.15 -9.74
N GLY A 149 22.20 -16.05 -9.57
CA GLY A 149 21.28 -15.58 -10.61
C GLY A 149 20.75 -14.20 -10.25
N ALA A 150 20.74 -13.27 -11.20
CA ALA A 150 20.23 -11.92 -11.02
C ALA A 150 19.33 -11.56 -12.21
N PHE A 151 18.05 -11.33 -11.94
CA PHE A 151 17.01 -11.26 -12.95
C PHE A 151 16.24 -9.95 -12.86
N LYS A 152 16.00 -9.34 -14.02
CA LYS A 152 15.17 -8.16 -14.19
C LYS A 152 13.75 -8.59 -14.53
N LEU A 153 12.79 -8.08 -13.76
CA LEU A 153 11.36 -8.35 -13.95
C LEU A 153 10.66 -7.14 -14.57
N ASN A 154 9.42 -7.35 -15.02
CA ASN A 154 8.56 -6.25 -15.45
C ASN A 154 8.40 -5.21 -14.33
N THR A 155 8.47 -3.92 -14.66
CA THR A 155 8.39 -2.81 -13.70
C THR A 155 7.07 -2.74 -12.92
N LEU A 156 6.02 -3.41 -13.41
CA LEU A 156 4.73 -3.51 -12.74
C LEU A 156 4.66 -4.66 -11.73
N ALA A 157 5.65 -5.57 -11.69
CA ALA A 157 5.73 -6.63 -10.70
C ALA A 157 5.69 -6.05 -9.28
N SER A 158 4.97 -6.69 -8.35
CA SER A 158 5.00 -6.30 -6.95
C SER A 158 6.30 -6.73 -6.28
N ILE A 159 6.67 -6.09 -5.16
CA ILE A 159 7.79 -6.55 -4.33
C ILE A 159 7.59 -8.02 -3.94
N PHE A 160 6.35 -8.39 -3.60
CA PHE A 160 5.97 -9.76 -3.27
C PHE A 160 6.19 -10.75 -4.42
N THR A 161 5.94 -10.32 -5.67
CA THR A 161 6.27 -11.11 -6.87
C THR A 161 7.78 -11.24 -7.06
N CYS A 162 8.56 -10.19 -6.84
CA CYS A 162 10.03 -10.26 -6.94
C CYS A 162 10.60 -11.32 -6.00
N GLU A 163 10.15 -11.29 -4.75
CA GLU A 163 10.54 -12.22 -3.69
C GLU A 163 10.16 -13.67 -4.00
N ALA A 164 8.92 -13.89 -4.46
CA ALA A 164 8.46 -15.21 -4.86
C ALA A 164 9.25 -15.76 -6.07
N VAL A 165 9.53 -14.91 -7.06
CA VAL A 165 10.35 -15.31 -8.21
C VAL A 165 11.79 -15.61 -7.80
N ALA A 166 12.37 -14.86 -6.84
CA ALA A 166 13.69 -15.15 -6.29
C ALA A 166 13.76 -16.58 -5.74
N ILE A 167 12.77 -16.96 -4.91
CA ILE A 167 12.64 -18.32 -4.35
C ILE A 167 12.49 -19.35 -5.47
N ARG A 168 11.64 -19.09 -6.48
CA ARG A 168 11.44 -19.99 -7.61
C ARG A 168 12.74 -20.26 -8.37
N GLU A 169 13.48 -19.21 -8.74
CA GLU A 169 14.73 -19.36 -9.49
C GLU A 169 15.82 -20.05 -8.65
N ALA A 170 15.87 -19.77 -7.34
CA ALA A 170 16.76 -20.48 -6.43
C ALA A 170 16.47 -21.99 -6.37
N LEU A 171 15.19 -22.37 -6.31
CA LEU A 171 14.79 -23.79 -6.31
C LEU A 171 15.08 -24.47 -7.65
N ARG A 172 14.84 -23.78 -8.78
CA ARG A 172 15.20 -24.30 -10.11
C ARG A 172 16.69 -24.57 -10.21
N TYR A 173 17.52 -23.63 -9.75
CA TYR A 173 18.95 -23.81 -9.67
C TYR A 173 19.33 -24.98 -8.73
N ALA A 174 18.82 -24.99 -7.50
CA ALA A 174 19.12 -26.01 -6.49
C ALA A 174 18.70 -27.43 -6.92
N GLY A 175 17.58 -27.54 -7.62
CA GLY A 175 17.05 -28.81 -8.13
C GLY A 175 17.88 -29.44 -9.25
N THR A 176 18.89 -28.74 -9.78
CA THR A 176 19.90 -29.32 -10.69
C THR A 176 21.08 -29.95 -9.94
N ARG A 177 21.19 -29.74 -8.62
CA ARG A 177 22.27 -30.28 -7.79
C ARG A 177 21.91 -31.65 -7.23
N SER A 178 22.92 -32.39 -6.77
CA SER A 178 22.77 -33.72 -6.16
C SER A 178 22.57 -33.71 -4.65
N GLU A 179 22.39 -32.54 -4.04
CA GLU A 179 22.35 -32.36 -2.59
C GLU A 179 21.04 -32.91 -2.01
N GLU A 180 21.14 -33.75 -0.99
CA GLU A 180 19.96 -34.36 -0.35
C GLU A 180 19.16 -33.33 0.45
N LEU A 181 19.81 -32.35 1.08
CA LEU A 181 19.15 -31.31 1.89
C LEU A 181 19.47 -29.94 1.33
N VAL A 182 18.45 -29.24 0.81
CA VAL A 182 18.55 -27.86 0.35
C VAL A 182 17.84 -26.93 1.33
N VAL A 183 18.51 -25.86 1.74
CA VAL A 183 18.02 -24.85 2.69
C VAL A 183 17.93 -23.51 1.97
N VAL A 184 16.72 -23.04 1.71
CA VAL A 184 16.47 -21.73 1.09
C VAL A 184 16.25 -20.68 2.19
N VAL A 185 17.11 -19.68 2.23
CA VAL A 185 17.07 -18.57 3.19
C VAL A 185 16.54 -17.32 2.49
N THR A 186 15.55 -16.66 3.09
CA THR A 186 14.95 -15.40 2.62
C THR A 186 14.55 -14.53 3.80
N ASP A 187 14.58 -13.22 3.63
CA ASP A 187 14.01 -12.27 4.59
C ASP A 187 12.53 -11.95 4.32
N CYS A 188 11.95 -12.50 3.25
CA CYS A 188 10.54 -12.34 2.92
C CYS A 188 9.61 -13.25 3.74
N ARG A 189 9.36 -12.87 5.01
CA ARG A 189 8.45 -13.62 5.89
C ARG A 189 7.06 -13.82 5.30
N SER A 190 6.58 -12.84 4.53
CA SER A 190 5.26 -12.89 3.91
C SER A 190 5.16 -13.98 2.83
N ALA A 191 6.21 -14.20 2.05
CA ALA A 191 6.27 -15.29 1.06
C ALA A 191 6.28 -16.65 1.76
N LEU A 192 7.07 -16.79 2.82
CA LEU A 192 7.12 -18.02 3.62
C LEU A 192 5.79 -18.34 4.32
N LEU A 193 5.11 -17.32 4.86
CA LEU A 193 3.78 -17.47 5.44
C LEU A 193 2.74 -17.89 4.39
N LYS A 194 2.86 -17.36 3.16
CA LYS A 194 1.99 -17.75 2.04
C LYS A 194 2.22 -19.19 1.62
N LEU A 195 3.47 -19.65 1.59
CA LEU A 195 3.82 -21.05 1.33
C LEU A 195 3.35 -21.99 2.45
N SER A 196 3.52 -21.59 3.72
CA SER A 196 3.12 -22.44 4.86
C SER A 196 1.62 -22.59 5.02
N ASN A 197 0.87 -21.53 4.70
CA ASN A 197 -0.59 -21.49 4.75
C ASN A 197 -1.21 -21.73 3.37
N PHE A 198 -0.46 -22.31 2.44
CA PHE A 198 -0.96 -22.53 1.10
C PHE A 198 -2.11 -23.53 1.13
N CYS A 199 -3.25 -23.13 0.58
CA CYS A 199 -4.44 -23.98 0.48
C CYS A 199 -5.10 -23.77 -0.88
N MET A 200 -5.87 -24.78 -1.32
CA MET A 200 -6.63 -24.70 -2.56
C MET A 200 -7.66 -23.57 -2.46
N GLN A 201 -7.47 -22.54 -3.28
CA GLN A 201 -8.39 -21.40 -3.44
C GLN A 201 -8.60 -21.14 -4.93
N ALA A 202 -9.66 -20.39 -5.28
CA ALA A 202 -9.99 -20.10 -6.68
C ALA A 202 -9.00 -19.12 -7.36
N ASN A 203 -8.36 -18.22 -6.61
CA ASN A 203 -7.42 -17.23 -7.15
C ASN A 203 -6.06 -17.36 -6.46
N VAL A 204 -5.30 -18.40 -6.83
CA VAL A 204 -3.95 -18.60 -6.31
C VAL A 204 -2.95 -17.88 -7.21
N ASN A 205 -1.91 -17.31 -6.61
CA ASN A 205 -0.79 -16.75 -7.36
C ASN A 205 0.01 -17.91 -7.98
N HIS A 206 0.01 -18.00 -9.31
CA HIS A 206 0.67 -19.07 -10.07
C HIS A 206 2.16 -19.25 -9.73
N ILE A 207 2.88 -18.20 -9.35
CA ILE A 207 4.30 -18.30 -8.97
C ILE A 207 4.47 -19.19 -7.75
N PHE A 208 3.53 -19.17 -6.81
CA PHE A 208 3.56 -20.06 -5.64
C PHE A 208 3.21 -21.51 -6.00
N ILE A 209 2.41 -21.72 -7.05
CA ILE A 209 2.17 -23.06 -7.60
C ILE A 209 3.47 -23.58 -8.21
N GLU A 210 4.16 -22.78 -9.01
CA GLU A 210 5.46 -23.13 -9.59
C GLU A 210 6.49 -23.46 -8.50
N ILE A 211 6.55 -22.68 -7.41
CA ILE A 211 7.40 -23.01 -6.25
C ILE A 211 7.06 -24.39 -5.68
N LEU A 212 5.78 -24.70 -5.48
CA LEU A 212 5.35 -25.99 -4.94
C LEU A 212 5.68 -27.15 -5.88
N GLU A 213 5.52 -26.94 -7.19
CA GLU A 213 5.89 -27.90 -8.23
C GLU A 213 7.41 -28.18 -8.20
N GLU A 214 8.24 -27.15 -8.05
CA GLU A 214 9.70 -27.34 -7.91
C GLU A 214 10.05 -28.10 -6.63
N VAL A 215 9.45 -27.74 -5.48
CA VAL A 215 9.65 -28.46 -4.21
C VAL A 215 9.22 -29.93 -4.34
N TYR A 216 8.09 -30.20 -4.99
CA TYR A 216 7.60 -31.55 -5.22
C TYR A 216 8.53 -32.34 -6.15
N ARG A 217 9.00 -31.73 -7.23
CA ARG A 217 9.95 -32.34 -8.17
C ARG A 217 11.26 -32.72 -7.47
N MET A 218 11.79 -31.82 -6.64
CA MET A 218 12.96 -32.08 -5.80
C MET A 218 12.71 -33.24 -4.84
N LYS A 219 11.54 -33.28 -4.19
CA LYS A 219 11.15 -34.39 -3.29
C LYS A 219 11.14 -35.74 -4.01
N VAL A 220 10.57 -35.81 -5.21
CA VAL A 220 10.52 -37.05 -6.02
C VAL A 220 11.94 -37.53 -6.39
N ARG A 221 12.90 -36.62 -6.53
CA ARG A 221 14.33 -36.93 -6.75
C ARG A 221 15.10 -37.28 -5.47
N GLY A 222 14.44 -37.33 -4.32
CA GLY A 222 15.07 -37.62 -3.03
C GLY A 222 15.64 -36.39 -2.31
N GLN A 223 15.44 -35.17 -2.84
CA GLN A 223 15.92 -33.95 -2.22
C GLN A 223 14.87 -33.36 -1.25
N LYS A 224 15.31 -33.01 -0.05
CA LYS A 224 14.51 -32.37 1.00
C LYS A 224 14.76 -30.86 0.95
N VAL A 225 13.71 -30.08 0.75
CA VAL A 225 13.77 -28.62 0.83
C VAL A 225 13.37 -28.15 2.23
N ARG A 226 14.10 -27.18 2.78
CA ARG A 226 13.77 -26.46 4.01
C ARG A 226 13.84 -24.96 3.75
N PHE A 227 12.88 -24.22 4.28
CA PHE A 227 12.87 -22.77 4.21
C PHE A 227 13.27 -22.17 5.55
N VAL A 228 14.03 -21.09 5.52
CA VAL A 228 14.48 -20.35 6.70
C VAL A 228 14.21 -18.89 6.48
N TRP A 229 13.54 -18.28 7.46
CA TRP A 229 13.41 -16.83 7.53
C TRP A 229 14.59 -16.24 8.31
N THR A 230 15.22 -15.22 7.74
CA THR A 230 16.18 -14.33 8.41
C THR A 230 15.66 -12.90 8.44
N ARG A 231 16.20 -12.05 9.31
CA ARG A 231 15.93 -10.61 9.26
C ARG A 231 16.79 -9.95 8.18
N ALA A 232 16.24 -8.94 7.51
CA ALA A 232 16.96 -8.10 6.56
C ALA A 232 18.00 -7.20 7.27
N HIS A 233 19.13 -6.93 6.62
CA HIS A 233 20.15 -5.96 7.05
C HIS A 233 20.73 -6.19 8.47
N VAL A 234 21.01 -7.45 8.82
CA VAL A 234 21.60 -7.82 10.12
C VAL A 234 22.99 -8.45 10.01
N GLY A 235 23.72 -8.28 8.91
CA GLY A 235 25.08 -8.81 8.76
C GLY A 235 25.15 -10.27 8.28
N VAL A 236 24.02 -10.89 7.90
CA VAL A 236 24.03 -12.24 7.31
C VAL A 236 24.54 -12.12 5.88
N THR A 237 25.82 -12.40 5.69
CA THR A 237 26.57 -12.14 4.45
C THR A 237 25.88 -12.67 3.19
N GLY A 238 25.33 -13.89 3.22
CA GLY A 238 24.61 -14.46 2.08
C GLY A 238 23.31 -13.70 1.73
N ASN A 239 22.58 -13.21 2.73
CA ASN A 239 21.36 -12.42 2.53
C ASN A 239 21.71 -11.02 1.99
N GLU A 240 22.73 -10.38 2.56
CA GLU A 240 23.19 -9.06 2.11
C GLU A 240 23.71 -9.10 0.67
N PHE A 241 24.37 -10.19 0.28
CA PHE A 241 24.80 -10.38 -1.09
C PHE A 241 23.62 -10.58 -2.05
N ALA A 242 22.63 -11.39 -1.66
CA ALA A 242 21.40 -11.56 -2.45
C ALA A 242 20.63 -10.23 -2.61
N ASP A 243 20.53 -9.42 -1.54
CA ASP A 243 19.92 -8.08 -1.58
C ASP A 243 20.69 -7.11 -2.48
N SER A 244 22.01 -7.08 -2.40
CA SER A 244 22.83 -6.29 -3.33
C SER A 244 22.61 -6.71 -4.79
N LEU A 245 22.57 -8.02 -5.06
CA LEU A 245 22.31 -8.57 -6.40
C LEU A 245 20.91 -8.20 -6.91
N SER A 246 19.86 -8.37 -6.10
CA SER A 246 18.49 -8.06 -6.48
C SER A 246 18.32 -6.57 -6.80
N ASN A 247 18.99 -5.69 -6.02
CA ASN A 247 19.02 -4.26 -6.23
C ASN A 247 19.72 -3.86 -7.53
N SER A 248 20.84 -4.49 -7.85
CA SER A 248 21.51 -4.31 -9.15
C SER A 248 20.67 -4.84 -10.31
N ALA A 249 20.00 -5.99 -10.10
CA ALA A 249 19.22 -6.69 -11.10
C ALA A 249 18.06 -5.85 -11.66
N ARG A 250 17.51 -4.91 -10.86
CA ARG A 250 16.46 -3.94 -11.31
C ARG A 250 16.81 -3.28 -12.65
N ARG A 251 18.09 -2.96 -12.86
CA ARG A 251 18.59 -2.26 -14.05
C ARG A 251 19.40 -3.18 -14.96
N ASN A 252 20.26 -4.00 -14.36
CA ASN A 252 21.32 -4.72 -15.05
C ASN A 252 21.14 -6.24 -15.06
N GLY A 253 20.04 -6.75 -14.49
CA GLY A 253 19.76 -8.19 -14.43
C GLY A 253 19.36 -8.75 -15.80
N LEU A 254 19.48 -10.06 -15.94
CA LEU A 254 18.98 -10.76 -17.13
C LEU A 254 17.45 -10.61 -17.19
N ASN A 255 16.92 -10.18 -18.33
CA ASN A 255 15.47 -10.06 -18.50
C ASN A 255 14.81 -11.44 -18.33
N LEU A 256 13.92 -11.55 -17.35
CA LEU A 256 13.15 -12.75 -17.08
C LEU A 256 11.67 -12.45 -17.35
N ASP A 257 11.14 -13.02 -18.43
CA ASP A 257 9.75 -12.85 -18.82
C ASP A 257 8.83 -13.68 -17.89
N VAL A 258 8.36 -13.03 -16.82
CA VAL A 258 7.40 -13.61 -15.89
C VAL A 258 6.05 -12.93 -16.12
N ARG A 259 5.05 -13.72 -16.47
CA ARG A 259 3.66 -13.26 -16.48
C ARG A 259 3.24 -12.91 -15.06
N LEU A 260 2.63 -11.75 -14.88
CA LEU A 260 2.30 -11.21 -13.57
C LEU A 260 0.95 -11.76 -13.07
N PRO A 261 0.80 -11.99 -11.76
CA PRO A 261 -0.51 -12.09 -11.15
C PRO A 261 -1.31 -10.81 -11.43
N PHE A 262 -2.59 -10.92 -11.81
CA PHE A 262 -3.43 -9.74 -12.11
C PHE A 262 -3.49 -8.73 -10.95
N THR A 263 -3.26 -9.18 -9.71
CA THR A 263 -3.22 -8.35 -8.51
C THR A 263 -2.06 -7.35 -8.51
N ASP A 264 -0.95 -7.64 -9.19
CA ASP A 264 0.18 -6.70 -9.30
C ASP A 264 -0.23 -5.42 -10.03
N LEU A 265 -1.16 -5.54 -10.98
CA LEU A 265 -1.66 -4.43 -11.78
C LEU A 265 -2.70 -3.57 -11.04
N TYR A 266 -3.16 -3.97 -9.84
CA TYR A 266 -4.08 -3.14 -9.06
C TYR A 266 -3.45 -1.80 -8.64
N VAL A 267 -2.11 -1.73 -8.60
CA VAL A 267 -1.39 -0.47 -8.36
C VAL A 267 -1.63 0.53 -9.50
N VAL A 268 -1.77 0.06 -10.75
CA VAL A 268 -2.02 0.92 -11.91
C VAL A 268 -3.40 1.57 -11.78
N ALA A 269 -4.43 0.76 -11.51
CA ALA A 269 -5.79 1.26 -11.31
C ALA A 269 -5.87 2.25 -10.12
N TYR A 270 -5.11 2.00 -9.05
CA TYR A 270 -5.06 2.92 -7.91
C TYR A 270 -4.31 4.22 -8.24
N ARG A 271 -3.22 4.16 -9.01
CA ARG A 271 -2.50 5.36 -9.50
C ARG A 271 -3.40 6.22 -10.37
N GLN A 272 -4.15 5.61 -11.30
CA GLN A 272 -5.13 6.32 -12.13
C GLN A 272 -6.21 6.99 -11.27
N LEU A 273 -6.75 6.28 -10.26
CA LEU A 273 -7.70 6.88 -9.32
C LEU A 273 -7.09 8.07 -8.58
N LYS A 274 -5.87 7.95 -8.06
CA LYS A 274 -5.22 9.03 -7.30
C LYS A 274 -4.92 10.23 -8.19
N ALA A 275 -4.44 10.02 -9.42
CA ALA A 275 -4.20 11.09 -10.38
C ALA A 275 -5.50 11.80 -10.76
N GLY A 276 -6.55 11.06 -11.13
CA GLY A 276 -7.85 11.64 -11.44
C GLY A 276 -8.50 12.35 -10.25
N TRP A 277 -8.31 11.83 -9.03
CA TRP A 277 -8.82 12.49 -7.82
C TRP A 277 -8.05 13.78 -7.53
N GLN A 278 -6.73 13.79 -7.67
CA GLN A 278 -5.93 15.00 -7.53
C GLN A 278 -6.33 16.05 -8.56
N GLN A 279 -6.53 15.67 -9.83
CA GLN A 279 -6.99 16.59 -10.87
C GLN A 279 -8.37 17.20 -10.54
N LEU A 280 -9.36 16.38 -10.19
CA LEU A 280 -10.68 16.87 -9.78
C LEU A 280 -10.61 17.78 -8.55
N TYR A 281 -9.66 17.50 -7.65
CA TYR A 281 -9.43 18.30 -6.47
C TYR A 281 -8.84 19.66 -6.85
N ASP A 282 -7.86 19.70 -7.74
CA ASP A 282 -7.21 20.92 -8.22
C ASP A 282 -8.17 21.79 -9.04
N ASP A 283 -9.04 21.18 -9.85
CA ASP A 283 -10.00 21.85 -10.73
C ASP A 283 -11.30 22.29 -10.01
N ALA A 284 -11.52 21.85 -8.78
CA ALA A 284 -12.77 22.14 -8.08
C ALA A 284 -12.94 23.66 -7.83
N ARG A 285 -14.12 24.19 -8.12
CA ARG A 285 -14.45 25.64 -7.93
C ARG A 285 -14.70 26.02 -6.47
N VAL A 286 -14.78 25.03 -5.57
CA VAL A 286 -15.11 25.20 -4.15
C VAL A 286 -14.02 24.60 -3.25
N GLY A 287 -13.96 25.05 -2.00
CA GLY A 287 -13.00 24.54 -1.02
C GLY A 287 -11.59 25.10 -1.16
N ASN A 288 -11.43 26.27 -1.78
CA ASN A 288 -10.14 26.91 -2.03
C ASN A 288 -9.29 27.08 -0.75
N HIS A 289 -9.90 27.51 0.35
CA HIS A 289 -9.20 27.66 1.64
C HIS A 289 -8.58 26.33 2.10
N TYR A 290 -9.38 25.25 2.14
CA TYR A 290 -8.87 23.93 2.51
C TYR A 290 -7.76 23.46 1.56
N ARG A 291 -7.90 23.72 0.25
CA ARG A 291 -6.90 23.36 -0.77
C ARG A 291 -5.59 24.11 -0.62
N GLN A 292 -5.62 25.40 -0.31
CA GLN A 292 -4.41 26.18 -0.04
C GLN A 292 -3.58 25.58 1.09
N MET A 293 -4.26 25.13 2.16
CA MET A 293 -3.60 24.49 3.31
C MET A 293 -3.26 23.01 3.08
N ASN A 294 -3.92 22.35 2.13
CA ASN A 294 -3.78 20.92 1.85
C ASN A 294 -3.75 20.69 0.32
N PRO A 295 -2.71 21.13 -0.40
CA PRO A 295 -2.70 21.13 -1.86
C PRO A 295 -2.69 19.71 -2.46
N ARG A 296 -2.27 18.71 -1.70
CA ARG A 296 -2.22 17.32 -2.15
C ARG A 296 -3.21 16.44 -1.41
N ILE A 297 -3.84 15.53 -2.14
CA ILE A 297 -4.67 14.48 -1.57
C ILE A 297 -3.79 13.59 -0.68
N ALA A 298 -4.12 13.51 0.61
CA ALA A 298 -3.40 12.66 1.55
C ALA A 298 -3.57 11.16 1.22
N VAL A 299 -2.69 10.32 1.75
CA VAL A 299 -2.82 8.85 1.63
C VAL A 299 -3.82 8.31 2.65
N LYS A 300 -3.90 8.95 3.83
CA LYS A 300 -4.82 8.64 4.93
C LYS A 300 -5.43 9.93 5.47
N PRO A 301 -6.59 9.87 6.16
CA PRO A 301 -7.12 11.00 6.91
C PRO A 301 -6.10 11.57 7.90
N TRP A 302 -6.12 12.88 8.14
CA TRP A 302 -5.21 13.54 9.09
C TRP A 302 -5.33 12.97 10.51
N PHE A 303 -6.53 12.53 10.89
CA PHE A 303 -6.81 11.93 12.21
C PHE A 303 -6.42 10.45 12.32
N SER A 304 -5.95 9.81 11.25
CA SER A 304 -5.69 8.35 11.23
C SER A 304 -4.61 7.88 12.21
N ARG A 305 -3.77 8.80 12.71
CA ARG A 305 -2.70 8.52 13.69
C ARG A 305 -3.02 9.04 15.09
N PHE A 306 -4.21 9.61 15.28
CA PHE A 306 -4.58 10.30 16.51
C PHE A 306 -5.70 9.56 17.22
N GLU A 307 -5.53 9.38 18.53
CA GLU A 307 -6.59 8.94 19.42
C GLU A 307 -7.45 10.15 19.80
N LEU A 308 -8.28 10.59 18.85
CA LEU A 308 -9.25 11.67 19.04
C LEU A 308 -10.68 11.11 19.06
N SER A 309 -11.53 11.73 19.87
CA SER A 309 -12.94 11.38 19.91
C SER A 309 -13.65 11.81 18.61
N ARG A 310 -14.73 11.11 18.21
CA ARG A 310 -15.55 11.51 17.05
C ARG A 310 -16.08 12.96 17.14
N PRO A 311 -16.49 13.49 18.32
CA PRO A 311 -16.75 14.91 18.49
C PRO A 311 -15.57 15.82 18.16
N ASP A 312 -14.37 15.54 18.69
CA ASP A 312 -13.19 16.39 18.47
C ASP A 312 -12.78 16.37 16.98
N ILE A 313 -12.82 15.20 16.33
CA ILE A 313 -12.55 15.09 14.88
C ILE A 313 -13.52 15.97 14.07
N ARG A 314 -14.81 16.02 14.43
CA ARG A 314 -15.81 16.85 13.75
C ARG A 314 -15.50 18.34 13.90
N VAL A 315 -15.13 18.77 15.11
CA VAL A 315 -14.73 20.14 15.40
C VAL A 315 -13.52 20.53 14.55
N ILE A 316 -12.44 19.76 14.59
CA ILE A 316 -11.23 20.08 13.84
C ILE A 316 -11.49 20.07 12.32
N ASN A 317 -12.28 19.14 11.79
CA ASN A 317 -12.69 19.14 10.38
C ASN A 317 -13.45 20.42 9.98
N ARG A 318 -14.37 20.90 10.82
CA ARG A 318 -15.07 22.16 10.57
C ARG A 318 -14.10 23.35 10.58
N LEU A 319 -13.15 23.37 11.50
CA LEU A 319 -12.13 24.42 11.56
C LEU A 319 -11.22 24.39 10.31
N ARG A 320 -10.65 23.23 9.98
CA ARG A 320 -9.75 23.04 8.82
C ARG A 320 -10.39 23.41 7.48
N SER A 321 -11.70 23.22 7.37
CA SER A 321 -12.44 23.54 6.16
C SER A 321 -13.04 24.95 6.18
N ASN A 322 -12.85 25.71 7.26
CA ASN A 322 -13.46 27.02 7.49
C ASN A 322 -15.01 26.99 7.43
N HIS A 323 -15.61 25.94 8.02
CA HIS A 323 -17.05 25.71 8.17
C HIS A 323 -17.45 25.54 9.64
N GLY A 324 -16.71 26.15 10.57
CA GLY A 324 -17.14 26.22 11.97
C GLY A 324 -18.37 27.11 12.11
N LEU A 325 -19.23 26.80 13.09
CA LEU A 325 -20.51 27.49 13.30
C LEU A 325 -20.33 28.88 13.96
N CYS A 326 -19.54 29.76 13.36
CA CYS A 326 -19.41 31.16 13.78
C CYS A 326 -20.51 32.04 13.16
N GLY A 327 -20.75 33.22 13.73
CA GLY A 327 -21.76 34.17 13.30
C GLY A 327 -21.71 34.50 11.81
N ALA A 328 -20.51 34.76 11.28
CA ALA A 328 -20.32 35.02 9.85
C ALA A 328 -20.78 33.85 8.97
N TYR A 329 -20.47 32.60 9.38
CA TYR A 329 -20.87 31.41 8.65
C TYR A 329 -22.38 31.16 8.76
N LEU A 330 -22.94 31.27 9.97
CA LEU A 330 -24.37 31.04 10.24
C LEU A 330 -25.27 32.05 9.51
N HIS A 331 -24.85 33.32 9.45
CA HIS A 331 -25.53 34.35 8.67
C HIS A 331 -25.49 34.03 7.18
N ARG A 332 -24.32 33.64 6.65
CA ARG A 332 -24.14 33.28 5.23
C ARG A 332 -25.05 32.14 4.78
N ILE A 333 -25.34 31.18 5.67
CA ILE A 333 -26.24 30.05 5.37
C ILE A 333 -27.70 30.31 5.79
N GLY A 334 -28.03 31.52 6.23
CA GLY A 334 -29.41 31.93 6.57
C GLY A 334 -29.94 31.39 7.90
N LEU A 335 -29.07 30.87 8.78
CA LEU A 335 -29.47 30.38 10.11
C LEU A 335 -29.41 31.47 11.19
N ARG A 336 -28.85 32.64 10.89
CA ARG A 336 -28.79 33.81 11.78
C ARG A 336 -29.04 35.08 10.98
N SER A 337 -29.64 36.08 11.62
CA SER A 337 -29.97 37.38 11.00
C SER A 337 -28.78 38.36 10.95
N SER A 338 -27.74 38.14 11.74
CA SER A 338 -26.54 38.98 11.80
C SER A 338 -25.26 38.13 11.79
N SER A 339 -24.20 38.66 11.17
CA SER A 339 -22.86 38.09 11.16
C SER A 339 -22.06 38.37 12.43
N GLY A 340 -22.48 39.35 13.25
CA GLY A 340 -21.67 39.91 14.33
C GLY A 340 -21.50 39.00 15.55
N CYS A 341 -20.51 39.26 16.39
CA CYS A 341 -20.26 38.49 17.60
C CYS A 341 -21.26 38.87 18.70
N GLU A 342 -22.02 37.89 19.22
CA GLU A 342 -22.98 38.11 20.31
C GLU A 342 -22.30 38.39 21.66
N ASP A 343 -21.04 37.98 21.81
CA ASP A 343 -20.31 38.11 23.07
C ASP A 343 -19.70 39.50 23.21
N CYS A 344 -19.07 40.02 22.14
CA CYS A 344 -18.30 41.27 22.18
C CYS A 344 -18.84 42.41 21.31
N GLY A 345 -19.83 42.15 20.45
CA GLY A 345 -20.44 43.16 19.59
C GLY A 345 -19.68 43.48 18.29
N GLU A 346 -18.62 42.74 17.95
CA GLU A 346 -17.90 42.86 16.67
C GLU A 346 -18.85 42.67 15.46
N GLU A 347 -18.63 43.41 14.37
CA GLU A 347 -19.54 43.39 13.19
C GLU A 347 -19.56 42.04 12.46
N GLU A 348 -18.44 41.31 12.48
CA GLU A 348 -18.31 39.99 11.84
C GLU A 348 -17.57 38.98 12.73
N GLU A 349 -18.30 37.99 13.24
CA GLU A 349 -17.73 36.88 14.00
C GLU A 349 -17.17 35.80 13.07
N THR A 350 -15.88 35.92 12.73
CA THR A 350 -15.13 34.89 12.00
C THR A 350 -14.50 33.86 12.95
N LEU A 351 -14.02 32.72 12.43
CA LEU A 351 -13.21 31.80 13.24
C LEU A 351 -11.92 32.48 13.76
N LYS A 352 -11.27 33.29 12.93
CA LYS A 352 -10.10 34.07 13.36
C LYS A 352 -10.48 34.99 14.54
N HIS A 353 -11.62 35.67 14.47
CA HIS A 353 -12.10 36.50 15.57
C HIS A 353 -12.24 35.68 16.86
N ILE A 354 -12.94 34.55 16.84
CA ILE A 354 -13.12 33.68 18.02
C ILE A 354 -11.77 33.24 18.60
N PHE A 355 -10.85 32.78 17.75
CA PHE A 355 -9.62 32.12 18.19
C PHE A 355 -8.45 33.07 18.45
N MET A 356 -8.46 34.28 17.90
CA MET A 356 -7.32 35.21 17.94
C MET A 356 -7.67 36.57 18.55
N ASP A 357 -8.88 37.08 18.32
CA ASP A 357 -9.15 38.52 18.50
C ASP A 357 -10.20 38.83 19.58
N CYS A 358 -11.21 37.97 19.78
CA CYS A 358 -12.36 38.25 20.65
C CYS A 358 -11.93 38.60 22.09
N PRO A 359 -12.26 39.79 22.63
CA PRO A 359 -11.82 40.20 23.96
C PRO A 359 -12.45 39.35 25.06
N ILE A 360 -13.69 38.87 24.87
CA ILE A 360 -14.40 38.04 25.86
C ILE A 360 -13.71 36.68 26.04
N HIS A 361 -13.10 36.14 24.98
CA HIS A 361 -12.43 34.84 25.04
C HIS A 361 -10.94 34.94 25.45
N TRP A 362 -10.46 36.13 25.85
CA TRP A 362 -9.04 36.39 26.12
C TRP A 362 -8.39 35.38 27.07
N LEU A 363 -8.99 35.13 28.24
CA LEU A 363 -8.38 34.26 29.26
C LEU A 363 -8.21 32.82 28.74
N ALA A 364 -9.26 32.24 28.17
CA ALA A 364 -9.22 30.89 27.62
C ALA A 364 -8.27 30.81 26.41
N ARG A 365 -8.26 31.84 25.56
CA ARG A 365 -7.34 31.94 24.41
C ARG A 365 -5.88 32.01 24.88
N HIS A 366 -5.58 32.83 25.88
CA HIS A 366 -4.22 32.99 26.38
C HIS A 366 -3.67 31.66 26.94
N GLN A 367 -4.48 30.91 27.68
CA GLN A 367 -4.12 29.57 28.14
C GLN A 367 -3.85 28.60 26.98
N MET A 368 -4.74 28.58 25.98
CA MET A 368 -4.56 27.75 24.78
C MET A 368 -3.29 28.14 24.02
N LEU A 369 -3.08 29.43 23.72
CA LEU A 369 -1.92 29.90 22.95
C LEU A 369 -0.60 29.69 23.67
N ASN A 370 -0.54 29.78 25.00
CA ASN A 370 0.67 29.46 25.77
C ASN A 370 1.05 27.98 25.63
N SER A 371 0.07 27.07 25.72
CA SER A 371 0.29 25.63 25.51
C SER A 371 0.72 25.33 24.07
N VAL A 372 0.02 25.92 23.09
CA VAL A 372 0.32 25.74 21.66
C VAL A 372 1.70 26.32 21.29
N GLY A 373 2.10 27.44 21.91
CA GLY A 373 3.40 28.07 21.70
C GLY A 373 4.60 27.25 22.18
N LEU A 374 4.38 26.19 22.98
CA LEU A 374 5.42 25.19 23.29
C LEU A 374 5.72 24.27 22.11
N HIS A 375 4.85 24.25 21.10
CA HIS A 375 4.90 23.32 19.98
C HIS A 375 5.05 23.98 18.62
N LEU A 376 4.68 25.25 18.49
CA LEU A 376 4.67 26.00 17.23
C LEU A 376 5.48 27.29 17.37
N GLU A 377 6.15 27.67 16.28
CA GLU A 377 6.93 28.91 16.21
C GLU A 377 6.03 30.15 16.23
N ASN A 378 6.47 31.17 16.97
CA ASN A 378 5.82 32.47 17.02
C ASN A 378 6.23 33.34 15.82
N PRO A 379 5.36 34.23 15.32
CA PRO A 379 3.99 34.50 15.81
C PRO A 379 2.97 33.44 15.40
N LEU A 380 2.10 33.05 16.33
CA LEU A 380 1.06 32.05 16.08
C LEU A 380 -0.07 32.61 15.21
N HIS A 381 -0.39 31.90 14.13
CA HIS A 381 -1.53 32.20 13.26
C HIS A 381 -2.59 31.10 13.31
N PHE A 382 -3.87 31.46 13.19
CA PHE A 382 -4.99 30.52 13.26
C PHE A 382 -4.83 29.32 12.31
N ASP A 383 -4.51 29.56 11.05
CA ASP A 383 -4.35 28.48 10.06
C ASP A 383 -3.19 27.53 10.41
N GLN A 384 -2.09 28.06 10.96
CA GLN A 384 -0.96 27.27 11.45
C GLN A 384 -1.38 26.34 12.59
N ILE A 385 -2.17 26.84 13.54
CA ILE A 385 -2.68 26.06 14.68
C ILE A 385 -3.56 24.90 14.21
N ILE A 386 -4.48 25.17 13.27
CA ILE A 386 -5.48 24.18 12.83
C ILE A 386 -4.92 23.17 11.82
N HIS A 387 -3.84 23.51 11.11
CA HIS A 387 -3.21 22.65 10.12
C HIS A 387 -1.89 21.99 10.55
N CYS A 388 -1.41 22.21 11.78
CA CYS A 388 -0.13 21.70 12.29
C CYS A 388 0.00 20.16 12.38
N ASN A 389 -1.11 19.42 12.42
CA ASN A 389 -1.12 17.96 12.65
C ASN A 389 -0.41 17.52 13.94
N LEU A 390 -0.62 18.26 15.03
CA LEU A 390 -0.11 17.91 16.37
C LEU A 390 -1.28 17.56 17.30
N LEU A 391 -1.19 16.39 17.95
CA LEU A 391 -2.24 15.89 18.83
C LEU A 391 -2.46 16.80 20.05
N SER A 392 -1.38 17.31 20.65
CA SER A 392 -1.45 18.23 21.79
C SER A 392 -2.20 19.51 21.40
N VAL A 393 -1.82 20.13 20.29
CA VAL A 393 -2.48 21.33 19.76
C VAL A 393 -3.97 21.10 19.49
N TYR A 394 -4.34 19.97 18.86
CA TYR A 394 -5.77 19.68 18.62
C TYR A 394 -6.56 19.45 19.91
N LYS A 395 -5.95 18.87 20.95
CA LYS A 395 -6.60 18.75 22.26
C LYS A 395 -6.81 20.13 22.89
N ASP A 396 -5.81 21.02 22.81
CA ASP A 396 -5.90 22.38 23.34
C ASP A 396 -6.99 23.20 22.62
N VAL A 397 -7.06 23.10 21.29
CA VAL A 397 -8.11 23.73 20.46
C VAL A 397 -9.50 23.23 20.86
N CYS A 398 -9.69 21.92 21.00
CA CYS A 398 -10.97 21.34 21.42
C CYS A 398 -11.35 21.73 22.85
N ASN A 399 -10.38 21.84 23.76
CA ASN A 399 -10.59 22.28 25.13
C ASN A 399 -10.98 23.76 25.17
N PHE A 400 -10.32 24.62 24.40
CA PHE A 400 -10.68 26.03 24.27
C PHE A 400 -12.14 26.20 23.87
N ILE A 401 -12.60 25.49 22.84
CA ILE A 401 -14.00 25.55 22.38
C ILE A 401 -14.97 25.14 23.50
N LYS A 402 -14.64 24.07 24.24
CA LYS A 402 -15.46 23.61 25.38
C LYS A 402 -15.53 24.68 26.48
N THR A 403 -14.42 25.34 26.79
CA THR A 403 -14.34 26.39 27.80
C THR A 403 -15.18 27.63 27.44
N ILE A 404 -15.17 28.06 26.18
CA ILE A 404 -15.97 29.23 25.74
C ILE A 404 -17.43 28.88 25.43
N THR A 405 -17.83 27.61 25.60
CA THR A 405 -19.20 27.10 25.38
C THR A 405 -19.78 27.33 23.97
N LYS A 406 -18.95 27.66 22.98
CA LYS A 406 -19.36 27.78 21.57
C LYS A 406 -19.62 26.40 20.99
N LYS A 407 -20.72 26.26 20.26
CA LYS A 407 -20.96 25.09 19.40
C LYS A 407 -20.23 25.35 18.09
N ILE A 408 -19.11 24.67 17.85
CA ILE A 408 -18.37 24.74 16.57
C ILE A 408 -18.57 23.47 15.76
#